data_AF-A0A2V6BCL8-F1
#
_entry.id   AF-A0A2V6BCL8-F1
#
_cell.length_a   1.000
_cell.length_b   1.000
_cell.length_c   1.000
_cell.angle_alpha   90.00
_cell.angle_beta   90.00
_cell.angle_gamma   90.00
#
_symmetry.space_group_name_H-M   'P 1'
#
loop_
_entity.id
_entity.type
_entity.pdbx_description
1 polymer ?
#
loop_
_entity_poly.entity_id
_entity_poly.type
_entity_poly.pdbx_seq_one_letter_code
_entity_poly.pdbx_strand_id
1 'polypeptide(L)'
;MEIYALILAGGSGERFWPLSRRALPKQLLRLVSRHSLLEETVERLNGLIPPARILVLTNVDQEKGVRESLRNFPSCNIIAEPTKRDTAAAVALGVAWIAARNHTAAMVVLPADHVIKETAAFQKIIRDAVEAAKEKSALITIGIRPASADPGFGYIEMGEPISGKPGLFRVVRFREKPN
;
A
#
# COMPACT_ATOMS: atom_id res chain seq x y z
N MET A 1 10.63 15.47 7.99
CA MET A 1 10.74 14.11 7.45
C MET A 1 9.81 13.97 6.25
N GLU A 2 10.37 13.59 5.11
CA GLU A 2 9.61 13.39 3.88
C GLU A 2 8.87 12.06 3.92
N ILE A 3 7.77 11.98 3.16
CA ILE A 3 6.96 10.77 3.03
C ILE A 3 7.20 10.20 1.64
N TYR A 4 7.48 8.90 1.58
CA TYR A 4 7.56 8.10 0.38
C TYR A 4 6.50 7.01 0.45
N ALA A 5 6.00 6.58 -0.72
CA ALA A 5 5.06 5.47 -0.80
C ALA A 5 5.67 4.31 -1.58
N LEU A 6 5.38 3.10 -1.12
CA LEU A 6 5.53 1.86 -1.85
C LEU A 6 4.13 1.32 -2.16
N ILE A 7 3.80 1.23 -3.44
CA ILE A 7 2.57 0.60 -3.93
C ILE A 7 2.90 -0.81 -4.41
N LEU A 8 2.25 -1.81 -3.80
CA LEU A 8 2.39 -3.22 -4.13
C LEU A 8 1.33 -3.62 -5.18
N ALA A 9 1.77 -3.82 -6.42
CA ALA A 9 0.93 -4.08 -7.60
C ALA A 9 1.32 -5.39 -8.31
N GLY A 10 1.81 -6.40 -7.58
CA GLY A 10 2.28 -7.69 -8.13
C GLY A 10 1.30 -8.87 -8.00
N GLY A 11 0.10 -8.66 -7.43
CA GLY A 11 -0.87 -9.73 -7.19
C GLY A 11 -1.39 -10.39 -8.47
N SER A 12 -1.58 -11.72 -8.45
CA SER A 12 -2.02 -12.49 -9.64
C SER A 12 -3.51 -12.34 -9.97
N GLY A 13 -4.34 -11.92 -9.02
CA GLY A 13 -5.76 -11.63 -9.27
C GLY A 13 -6.63 -12.83 -9.63
N GLU A 14 -6.18 -14.07 -9.40
CA GLU A 14 -6.84 -15.30 -9.85
C GLU A 14 -8.31 -15.46 -9.40
N ARG A 15 -8.67 -14.88 -8.25
CA ARG A 15 -10.05 -14.90 -7.70
C ARG A 15 -11.08 -14.12 -8.52
N PHE A 16 -10.65 -13.29 -9.46
CA PHE A 16 -11.53 -12.49 -10.33
C PHE A 16 -11.69 -13.08 -11.73
N TRP A 17 -11.33 -14.35 -11.94
CA TRP A 17 -11.60 -15.01 -13.22
C TRP A 17 -13.11 -15.03 -13.51
N PRO A 18 -13.59 -14.76 -14.75
CA PRO A 18 -12.83 -14.58 -15.98
C PRO A 18 -12.39 -13.14 -16.28
N LEU A 19 -12.69 -12.18 -15.41
CA LEU A 19 -12.33 -10.77 -15.62
C LEU A 19 -10.82 -10.54 -15.50
N SER A 20 -10.15 -11.23 -14.57
CA SER A 20 -8.70 -11.16 -14.44
C SER A 20 -7.98 -12.16 -15.36
N ARG A 21 -6.82 -11.72 -15.85
CA ARG A 21 -5.84 -12.52 -16.59
C ARG A 21 -4.46 -12.25 -15.99
N ARG A 22 -3.46 -13.09 -16.27
CA ARG A 22 -2.09 -12.88 -15.75
C ARG A 22 -1.56 -11.47 -16.05
N ALA A 23 -1.76 -11.00 -17.29
CA ALA A 23 -1.35 -9.67 -17.74
C ALA A 23 -2.34 -8.54 -17.40
N LEU A 24 -3.58 -8.87 -17.02
CA LEU A 24 -4.61 -7.91 -16.59
C LEU A 24 -5.17 -8.33 -15.22
N PRO A 25 -4.37 -8.20 -14.15
CA PRO A 25 -4.77 -8.56 -12.80
C PRO A 25 -5.78 -7.54 -12.24
N LYS A 26 -6.37 -7.86 -11.09
CA LYS A 26 -7.45 -7.05 -10.49
C LYS A 26 -7.09 -5.58 -10.29
N GLN A 27 -5.83 -5.26 -9.96
CA GLN A 27 -5.40 -3.88 -9.74
C GLN A 27 -5.46 -3.03 -11.01
N LEU A 28 -5.46 -3.65 -12.20
CA LEU A 28 -5.60 -2.95 -13.49
C LEU A 28 -7.06 -2.91 -13.99
N LEU A 29 -8.00 -3.52 -13.25
CA LEU A 29 -9.42 -3.53 -13.62
C LEU A 29 -10.13 -2.28 -13.09
N ARG A 30 -11.09 -1.80 -13.88
CA ARG A 30 -12.02 -0.70 -13.56
C ARG A 30 -13.28 -1.26 -12.90
N LEU A 31 -13.15 -1.68 -11.64
CA LEU A 31 -14.22 -2.41 -10.94
C LEU A 31 -15.26 -1.51 -10.28
N VAL A 32 -14.84 -0.36 -9.75
CA VAL A 32 -15.67 0.52 -8.92
C VAL A 32 -15.79 1.94 -9.45
N SER A 33 -14.95 2.32 -10.41
CA SER A 33 -14.98 3.62 -11.05
C SER A 33 -14.47 3.54 -12.49
N ARG A 34 -14.32 4.71 -13.14
CA ARG A 34 -13.69 4.83 -14.46
C ARG A 34 -12.17 4.59 -14.44
N HIS A 35 -11.56 4.61 -13.26
CA HIS A 35 -10.14 4.40 -13.03
C HIS A 35 -9.86 2.95 -12.62
N SER A 36 -8.66 2.45 -12.92
CA SER A 36 -8.20 1.18 -12.35
C SER A 36 -7.97 1.31 -10.84
N LEU A 37 -7.98 0.21 -10.08
CA LEU A 37 -7.67 0.27 -8.63
C LEU A 37 -6.26 0.83 -8.36
N LEU A 38 -5.31 0.56 -9.27
CA LEU A 38 -3.97 1.13 -9.23
C LEU A 38 -4.00 2.65 -9.43
N GLU A 39 -4.71 3.13 -10.45
CA GLU A 39 -4.90 4.57 -10.70
C GLU A 39 -5.54 5.24 -9.47
N GLU A 40 -6.61 4.67 -8.92
CA GLU A 40 -7.26 5.19 -7.71
C GLU A 40 -6.29 5.24 -6.52
N THR A 41 -5.42 4.24 -6.37
CA THR A 41 -4.44 4.20 -5.28
C THR A 41 -3.39 5.29 -5.42
N VAL A 42 -2.92 5.56 -6.65
CA VAL A 42 -2.00 6.68 -6.93
C VAL A 42 -2.71 8.02 -6.73
N GLU A 43 -3.92 8.18 -7.26
CA GLU A 43 -4.70 9.42 -7.13
C GLU A 43 -5.01 9.78 -5.67
N ARG A 44 -5.23 8.78 -4.83
CA ARG A 44 -5.44 8.97 -3.38
C ARG A 44 -4.26 9.63 -2.68
N LEU A 45 -3.06 9.56 -3.26
CA LEU A 45 -1.85 10.19 -2.74
C LEU A 45 -1.65 11.63 -3.25
N ASN A 46 -2.45 12.10 -4.20
CA ASN A 46 -2.36 13.47 -4.70
C ASN A 46 -2.55 14.49 -3.56
N GLY A 47 -1.67 15.49 -3.52
CA GLY A 47 -1.64 16.48 -2.44
C GLY A 47 -0.99 15.98 -1.13
N LEU A 48 -0.68 14.69 -1.02
CA LEU A 48 0.03 14.11 0.13
C LEU A 48 1.46 13.68 -0.21
N ILE A 49 1.66 12.94 -1.29
CA ILE A 49 2.96 12.41 -1.74
C ILE A 49 3.11 12.70 -3.24
N PRO A 50 4.13 13.45 -3.67
CA PRO A 50 4.33 13.71 -5.10
C PRO A 50 4.75 12.43 -5.84
N PRO A 51 4.41 12.28 -7.14
CA PRO A 51 4.74 11.09 -7.93
C PRO A 51 6.21 10.67 -7.88
N ALA A 52 7.13 11.63 -7.82
CA ALA A 52 8.57 11.39 -7.70
C ALA A 52 8.98 10.57 -6.46
N ARG A 53 8.11 10.51 -5.42
CA ARG A 53 8.33 9.81 -4.15
C ARG A 53 7.44 8.57 -3.98
N ILE A 54 6.74 8.16 -5.03
CA ILE A 54 5.92 6.96 -5.05
C ILE A 54 6.66 5.93 -5.88
N LEU A 55 6.92 4.75 -5.32
CA LEU A 55 7.44 3.57 -6.00
C LEU A 55 6.29 2.59 -6.23
N VAL A 56 6.15 2.08 -7.45
CA VAL A 56 5.22 1.00 -7.79
C VAL A 56 6.04 -0.26 -8.06
N LEU A 57 5.85 -1.29 -7.25
CA LEU A 57 6.40 -2.62 -7.49
C LEU A 57 5.35 -3.51 -8.13
N THR A 58 5.68 -4.10 -9.27
CA THR A 58 4.85 -5.07 -9.99
C THR A 58 5.70 -6.27 -10.39
N ASN A 59 5.22 -7.12 -11.30
CA ASN A 59 6.01 -8.20 -11.89
C ASN A 59 6.11 -8.07 -13.40
N VAL A 60 7.06 -8.80 -13.99
CA VAL A 60 7.34 -8.78 -15.44
C VAL A 60 6.11 -9.04 -16.31
N ASP A 61 5.17 -9.88 -15.88
CA ASP A 61 3.95 -10.19 -16.64
C ASP A 61 2.97 -9.00 -16.70
N GLN A 62 3.05 -8.10 -15.70
CA GLN A 62 2.09 -7.02 -15.46
C GLN A 62 2.66 -5.65 -15.82
N GLU A 63 3.98 -5.54 -16.03
CA GLU A 63 4.68 -4.29 -16.24
C GLU A 63 4.07 -3.44 -17.36
N LYS A 64 3.77 -4.06 -18.51
CA LYS A 64 3.16 -3.37 -19.64
C LYS A 64 1.85 -2.70 -19.25
N GLY A 65 0.96 -3.45 -18.60
CA GLY A 65 -0.35 -2.92 -18.18
C GLY A 65 -0.23 -1.84 -17.10
N VAL A 66 0.71 -1.99 -16.17
CA VAL A 66 1.00 -0.95 -15.16
C VAL A 66 1.50 0.34 -15.82
N ARG A 67 2.44 0.26 -16.76
CA ARG A 67 2.95 1.43 -17.50
C ARG A 67 1.86 2.08 -18.36
N GLU A 68 0.97 1.29 -18.97
CA GLU A 68 -0.15 1.79 -19.75
C GLU A 68 -1.23 2.48 -18.90
N SER A 69 -1.44 2.05 -17.66
CA SER A 69 -2.35 2.68 -16.69
C SER A 69 -1.74 3.96 -16.10
N LEU A 70 -0.42 3.99 -15.90
CA LEU A 70 0.31 5.11 -15.29
C LEU A 70 1.18 5.89 -16.29
N ARG A 71 0.63 6.27 -17.45
CA ARG A 71 1.41 6.88 -18.57
C ARG A 71 2.17 8.15 -18.21
N ASN A 72 1.63 8.97 -17.32
CA ASN A 72 2.22 10.25 -16.90
C ASN A 72 3.04 10.11 -15.59
N PHE A 73 3.27 8.90 -15.13
CA PHE A 73 4.01 8.62 -13.90
C PHE A 73 5.52 8.45 -14.20
N PRO A 74 6.43 8.82 -13.27
CA PRO A 74 7.86 8.65 -13.49
C PRO A 74 8.21 7.19 -13.81
N SER A 75 8.73 6.94 -15.01
CA SER A 75 8.97 5.58 -15.51
C SER A 75 10.01 4.80 -14.67
N CYS A 76 10.97 5.52 -14.07
CA CYS A 76 11.99 4.99 -13.16
C CYS A 76 11.45 4.60 -11.77
N ASN A 77 10.20 4.96 -11.48
CA ASN A 77 9.51 4.63 -10.24
C ASN A 77 8.56 3.43 -10.41
N ILE A 78 8.58 2.76 -11.56
CA ILE A 78 7.87 1.50 -11.79
C ILE A 78 8.93 0.42 -11.97
N ILE A 79 8.98 -0.53 -11.03
CA ILE A 79 9.93 -1.65 -11.06
C ILE A 79 9.14 -2.95 -11.16
N ALA A 80 9.49 -3.75 -12.17
CA ALA A 80 8.98 -5.10 -12.33
C ALA A 80 9.92 -6.10 -11.65
N GLU A 81 9.43 -6.79 -10.63
CA GLU A 81 10.14 -7.87 -9.97
C GLU A 81 10.31 -9.05 -10.94
N PRO A 82 11.52 -9.62 -11.07
CA PRO A 82 11.80 -10.73 -11.99
C PRO A 82 11.12 -12.03 -11.55
N THR A 83 10.74 -12.14 -10.28
CA THR A 83 10.08 -13.31 -9.71
C THR A 83 9.24 -12.89 -8.51
N LYS A 84 8.08 -13.51 -8.33
CA LYS A 84 7.23 -13.27 -7.16
C LYS A 84 7.91 -13.86 -5.91
N ARG A 85 8.15 -13.02 -4.91
CA ARG A 85 8.83 -13.38 -3.64
C ARG A 85 8.04 -12.91 -2.40
N ASP A 86 6.73 -12.79 -2.54
CA ASP A 86 5.78 -12.28 -1.54
C ASP A 86 6.09 -10.86 -1.02
N THR A 87 5.23 -10.37 -0.14
CA THR A 87 5.23 -8.98 0.35
C THR A 87 6.52 -8.59 1.05
N ALA A 88 7.16 -9.50 1.80
CA ALA A 88 8.35 -9.16 2.58
C ALA A 88 9.54 -8.76 1.68
N ALA A 89 9.78 -9.50 0.59
CA ALA A 89 10.85 -9.18 -0.36
C ALA A 89 10.56 -7.87 -1.10
N ALA A 90 9.31 -7.65 -1.52
CA ALA A 90 8.89 -6.40 -2.16
C ALA A 90 9.06 -5.20 -1.22
N VAL A 91 8.69 -5.34 0.06
CA VAL A 91 8.90 -4.31 1.08
C VAL A 91 10.39 -4.04 1.28
N ALA A 92 11.24 -5.07 1.36
CA ALA A 92 12.68 -4.90 1.49
C ALA A 92 13.30 -4.14 0.30
N LEU A 93 12.87 -4.46 -0.93
CA LEU A 93 13.28 -3.73 -2.13
C LEU A 93 12.83 -2.26 -2.07
N GLY A 94 11.59 -2.00 -1.65
CA GLY A 94 11.08 -0.64 -1.47
C GLY A 94 11.86 0.15 -0.42
N VAL A 95 12.22 -0.47 0.71
CA VAL A 95 13.10 0.14 1.72
C VAL A 95 14.44 0.50 1.10
N ALA A 96 15.09 -0.41 0.37
CA ALA A 96 16.39 -0.13 -0.26
C ALA A 96 16.29 1.02 -1.28
N TRP A 97 15.25 1.04 -2.10
CA TRP A 97 15.01 2.08 -3.11
C TRP A 97 14.81 3.47 -2.48
N ILE A 98 14.06 3.55 -1.37
CA ILE A 98 13.81 4.79 -0.64
C ILE A 98 15.06 5.21 0.13
N ALA A 99 15.71 4.29 0.84
CA ALA A 99 16.90 4.57 1.64
C ALA A 99 18.02 5.17 0.79
N ALA A 100 18.24 4.66 -0.42
CA ALA A 100 19.21 5.21 -1.38
C ALA A 100 18.94 6.67 -1.80
N ARG A 101 17.73 7.19 -1.57
CA ARG A 101 17.33 8.57 -1.85
C ARG A 101 17.22 9.43 -0.59
N ASN A 102 16.63 8.86 0.46
CA ASN A 102 16.44 9.51 1.75
C ASN A 102 16.38 8.46 2.88
N HIS A 103 17.50 8.26 3.57
CA HIS A 103 17.62 7.33 4.70
C HIS A 103 16.75 7.68 5.93
N THR A 104 16.20 8.89 5.99
CA THR A 104 15.38 9.36 7.11
C THR A 104 13.89 9.43 6.78
N ALA A 105 13.47 9.03 5.58
CA ALA A 105 12.07 9.13 5.15
C ALA A 105 11.15 8.14 5.89
N ALA A 106 9.88 8.51 6.05
CA ALA A 106 8.84 7.50 6.29
C ALA A 106 8.47 6.85 4.97
N MET A 107 8.38 5.52 5.00
CA MET A 107 7.76 4.74 3.94
C MET A 107 6.35 4.33 4.35
N VAL A 108 5.39 4.61 3.47
CA VAL A 108 4.01 4.12 3.56
C VAL A 108 3.86 2.97 2.57
N VAL A 109 3.41 1.81 3.02
CA VAL A 109 3.19 0.63 2.16
C VAL A 109 1.70 0.47 1.88
N LEU A 110 1.33 0.37 0.60
CA LEU A 110 -0.06 0.35 0.15
C LEU A 110 -0.27 -0.79 -0.86
N PRO A 111 -1.25 -1.69 -0.63
CA PRO A 111 -1.74 -2.58 -1.68
C PRO A 111 -2.45 -1.78 -2.79
N ALA A 112 -2.20 -2.11 -4.06
CA ALA A 112 -2.79 -1.44 -5.22
C ALA A 112 -4.25 -1.83 -5.51
N ASP A 113 -4.81 -2.72 -4.69
CA ASP A 113 -6.04 -3.46 -4.97
C ASP A 113 -7.11 -3.27 -3.89
N HIS A 114 -6.97 -2.25 -3.04
CA HIS A 114 -7.93 -1.85 -2.02
C HIS A 114 -8.80 -0.68 -2.48
N VAL A 115 -10.11 -0.81 -2.25
CA VAL A 115 -11.09 0.27 -2.46
C VAL A 115 -11.22 1.09 -1.19
N ILE A 116 -10.86 2.37 -1.25
CA ILE A 116 -10.99 3.32 -0.14
C ILE A 116 -11.64 4.59 -0.70
N LYS A 117 -12.88 4.86 -0.29
CA LYS A 117 -13.70 5.96 -0.82
C LYS A 117 -13.38 7.32 -0.19
N GLU A 118 -13.09 7.33 1.11
CA GLU A 118 -12.89 8.57 1.88
C GLU A 118 -11.42 9.03 1.83
N THR A 119 -11.02 9.65 0.71
CA THR A 119 -9.63 10.09 0.49
C THR A 119 -9.11 11.04 1.58
N ALA A 120 -9.92 12.01 2.02
CA ALA A 120 -9.51 12.96 3.04
C ALA A 120 -9.21 12.29 4.40
N ALA A 121 -10.07 11.34 4.80
CA ALA A 121 -9.90 10.56 6.02
C ALA A 121 -8.66 9.66 5.92
N PHE A 122 -8.48 8.97 4.79
CA PHE A 122 -7.28 8.18 4.51
C PHE A 122 -6.01 9.02 4.65
N GLN A 123 -5.94 10.16 3.97
CA GLN A 123 -4.75 11.02 4.02
C GLN A 123 -4.50 11.57 5.42
N LYS A 124 -5.55 11.86 6.20
CA LYS A 124 -5.40 12.23 7.62
C LYS A 124 -4.76 11.11 8.43
N ILE A 125 -5.25 9.88 8.29
CA ILE A 125 -4.69 8.71 8.98
C ILE A 125 -3.21 8.52 8.63
N ILE A 126 -2.85 8.66 7.35
CA ILE A 126 -1.44 8.54 6.93
C ILE A 126 -0.57 9.62 7.56
N ARG A 127 -1.04 10.88 7.62
CA ARG A 127 -0.31 11.96 8.29
C ARG A 127 -0.11 11.68 9.79
N ASP A 128 -1.17 11.28 10.48
CA ASP A 128 -1.13 10.99 11.91
C ASP A 128 -0.19 9.80 12.21
N ALA A 129 -0.23 8.76 11.38
CA ALA A 129 0.67 7.62 11.46
C ALA A 129 2.13 8.03 11.24
N VAL A 130 2.42 8.77 10.17
CA VAL A 130 3.77 9.25 9.87
C VAL A 130 4.32 10.10 11.02
N GLU A 131 3.51 10.97 11.62
CA GLU A 131 3.92 11.78 12.76
C GLU A 131 4.26 10.91 13.99
N ALA A 132 3.46 9.89 14.26
CA ALA A 132 3.75 8.97 15.35
C ALA A 132 4.98 8.09 15.10
N ALA A 133 5.25 7.70 13.85
CA ALA A 133 6.42 6.92 13.49
C ALA A 133 7.73 7.70 13.76
N LYS A 134 7.71 9.04 13.59
CA LYS A 134 8.88 9.92 13.87
C LYS A 134 9.34 9.85 15.31
N GLU A 135 8.39 9.92 16.25
CA GLU A 135 8.72 10.07 17.67
C GLU A 135 9.29 8.82 18.31
N LYS A 136 8.92 7.63 17.81
CA LYS A 136 9.22 6.35 18.48
C LYS A 136 9.88 5.30 17.60
N SER A 137 10.33 5.66 16.39
CA SER A 137 10.89 4.71 15.40
C SER A 137 10.05 3.42 15.30
N ALA A 138 8.73 3.59 15.14
CA ALA A 138 7.77 2.51 15.26
C ALA A 138 7.25 2.04 13.89
N LEU A 139 6.96 0.74 13.79
CA LEU A 139 6.13 0.19 12.71
C LEU A 139 4.67 0.42 13.07
N ILE A 140 3.91 0.98 12.13
CA ILE A 140 2.49 1.29 12.31
C ILE A 140 1.68 0.49 11.32
N THR A 141 0.56 -0.05 11.81
CA THR A 141 -0.46 -0.71 11.00
C THR A 141 -1.78 0.07 11.09
N ILE A 142 -2.60 -0.01 10.05
CA ILE A 142 -3.92 0.62 10.02
C ILE A 142 -4.95 -0.46 10.31
N GLY A 143 -5.59 -0.36 11.47
CA GLY A 143 -6.70 -1.23 11.86
C GLY A 143 -8.03 -0.77 11.26
N ILE A 144 -8.81 -1.72 10.76
CA ILE A 144 -10.21 -1.50 10.37
C ILE A 144 -11.09 -2.29 11.34
N ARG A 145 -12.19 -1.68 11.79
CA ARG A 145 -13.17 -2.40 12.63
C ARG A 145 -13.79 -3.53 11.80
N PRO A 146 -13.64 -4.80 12.20
CA PRO A 146 -14.18 -5.91 11.44
C PRO A 146 -15.72 -5.88 11.47
N ALA A 147 -16.34 -6.14 10.32
CA ALA A 147 -17.79 -6.34 10.23
C ALA A 147 -18.20 -7.79 10.52
N SER A 148 -17.27 -8.73 10.36
CA SER A 148 -17.44 -10.17 10.58
C SER A 148 -16.10 -10.84 10.93
N ALA A 149 -16.16 -12.09 11.40
CA ALA A 149 -14.99 -12.94 11.64
C ALA A 149 -14.55 -13.63 10.33
N ASP A 150 -13.87 -12.89 9.45
CA ASP A 150 -13.37 -13.39 8.17
C ASP A 150 -11.93 -13.93 8.31
N PRO A 151 -11.70 -15.25 8.14
CA PRO A 151 -10.38 -15.88 8.30
C PRO A 151 -9.39 -15.47 7.21
N GLY A 152 -9.83 -14.75 6.17
CA GLY A 152 -8.98 -14.21 5.12
C GLY A 152 -8.12 -13.02 5.55
N PHE A 153 -8.41 -12.40 6.70
CA PHE A 153 -7.67 -11.23 7.19
C PHE A 153 -6.70 -11.54 8.33
N GLY A 154 -5.68 -10.69 8.46
CA GLY A 154 -4.90 -10.56 9.67
C GLY A 154 -5.65 -9.74 10.72
N TYR A 155 -5.58 -10.16 11.98
CA TYR A 155 -6.21 -9.50 13.11
C TYR A 155 -5.18 -8.81 14.00
N ILE A 156 -5.49 -7.58 14.41
CA ILE A 156 -4.67 -6.76 15.30
C ILE A 156 -5.36 -6.71 16.67
N GLU A 157 -4.67 -7.21 17.69
CA GLU A 157 -5.09 -7.07 19.08
C GLU A 157 -4.70 -5.67 19.57
N MET A 158 -5.72 -4.81 19.71
CA MET A 158 -5.58 -3.43 20.16
C MET A 158 -5.34 -3.39 21.67
N GLY A 159 -4.24 -2.76 22.08
CA GLY A 159 -3.90 -2.51 23.48
C GLY A 159 -4.19 -1.07 23.89
N GLU A 160 -3.41 -0.58 24.85
CA GLU A 160 -3.62 0.74 25.45
C GLU A 160 -3.50 1.90 24.44
N PRO A 161 -4.34 2.95 24.58
CA PRO A 161 -4.21 4.16 23.78
C PRO A 161 -2.89 4.87 24.06
N ILE A 162 -2.32 5.49 23.02
CA ILE A 162 -1.13 6.32 23.17
C ILE A 162 -1.56 7.71 23.65
N SER A 163 -1.09 8.09 24.85
CA SER A 163 -1.38 9.41 25.43
C SER A 163 -1.03 10.55 24.47
N GLY A 164 -1.93 11.52 24.34
CA GLY A 164 -1.79 12.67 23.44
C GLY A 164 -2.00 12.38 21.96
N LYS A 165 -2.31 11.14 21.55
CA LYS A 165 -2.50 10.75 20.14
C LYS A 165 -3.82 10.01 19.93
N PRO A 166 -4.94 10.73 19.78
CA PRO A 166 -6.25 10.13 19.54
C PRO A 166 -6.24 9.18 18.32
N GLY A 167 -6.81 7.99 18.49
CA GLY A 167 -6.87 6.98 17.42
C GLY A 167 -5.62 6.11 17.27
N LEU A 168 -4.58 6.34 18.07
CA LEU A 168 -3.38 5.49 18.09
C LEU A 168 -3.35 4.62 19.34
N PHE A 169 -3.04 3.35 19.14
CA PHE A 169 -3.03 2.33 20.19
C PHE A 169 -1.77 1.49 20.07
N ARG A 170 -1.32 0.94 21.20
CA ARG A 170 -0.30 -0.11 21.18
C ARG A 170 -0.88 -1.36 20.54
N VAL A 171 -0.10 -2.06 19.73
CA VAL A 171 -0.44 -3.39 19.27
C VAL A 171 0.07 -4.39 20.30
N VAL A 172 -0.83 -5.20 20.86
CA VAL A 172 -0.46 -6.31 21.76
C VAL A 172 0.03 -7.49 20.93
N ARG A 173 -0.71 -7.80 19.86
CA ARG A 173 -0.43 -8.95 19.01
C ARG A 173 -0.97 -8.74 17.60
N PHE A 174 -0.27 -9.32 16.63
CA PHE A 174 -0.76 -9.51 15.27
C PHE A 174 -0.94 -11.01 14.99
N ARG A 175 -2.07 -11.42 14.42
CA ARG A 175 -2.34 -12.80 14.01
C ARG A 175 -2.74 -12.81 12.54
N GLU A 176 -1.91 -13.38 11.67
CA GLU A 176 -2.23 -13.55 10.26
C GLU A 176 -3.18 -14.74 10.09
N LYS A 177 -4.40 -14.50 9.57
CA LYS A 177 -5.40 -15.52 9.20
C LYS A 177 -5.65 -16.57 10.31
N PRO A 178 -6.21 -16.15 11.46
CA PRO A 178 -6.48 -17.06 12.55
C PRO A 178 -7.58 -18.08 12.19
N ASN A 179 -7.46 -19.28 12.76
CA ASN A 179 -8.48 -20.33 12.73
C ASN A 179 -9.53 -20.12 13.82
#